data_AF-A0A1K2HX42-F1
#
_entry.id   AF-A0A1K2HX42-F1
#
_cell.length_a   1.000
_cell.length_b   1.000
_cell.length_c   1.000
_cell.angle_alpha   90.00
_cell.angle_beta   90.00
_cell.angle_gamma   90.00
#
_symmetry.space_group_name_H-M   'P 1'
#
loop_
_entity.id
_entity.type
_entity.pdbx_description
1 polymer ?
#
loop_
_entity_poly.entity_id
_entity_poly.type
_entity_poly.pdbx_seq_one_letter_code
_entity_poly.pdbx_strand_id
1 'polypeptide(L)'
;MSTPTFTDATTLSHHDREEGDRFAPRFDAHGLVTAVTVDAKTGEVLMLAHMNAAALRATLETGIVHYWSRSRGALWKKGETSGEVQKLIEMRTDCDQDAVLVTVEQTGRGAACHTGRVSCFYRAVRLEGGEARLDQVGGDPLFDPKAVYR
;
A
#
# COMPACT_ATOMS: atom_id res chain seq x y z
N MET A 1 17.78 -10.50 14.09
CA MET A 1 17.94 -10.01 12.70
C MET A 1 18.26 -8.52 12.77
N SER A 2 19.12 -8.00 11.89
CA SER A 2 19.47 -6.57 11.88
C SER A 2 18.31 -5.76 11.31
N THR A 3 18.01 -4.60 11.90
CA THR A 3 16.99 -3.67 11.38
C THR A 3 17.42 -3.16 10.00
N PRO A 4 16.55 -3.21 8.97
CA PRO A 4 16.84 -2.66 7.66
C PRO A 4 17.15 -1.16 7.74
N THR A 5 18.24 -0.77 7.10
CA THR A 5 18.62 0.63 6.90
C THR A 5 18.47 0.98 5.43
N PHE A 6 18.13 2.23 5.14
CA PHE A 6 18.05 2.73 3.77
C PHE A 6 19.19 3.71 3.51
N THR A 7 19.62 3.78 2.26
CA THR A 7 20.58 4.80 1.84
C THR A 7 19.90 6.17 1.87
N ASP A 8 20.63 7.21 2.28
CA ASP A 8 20.13 8.58 2.20
C ASP A 8 20.06 9.00 0.71
N ALA A 9 18.85 9.26 0.22
CA ALA A 9 18.60 9.62 -1.17
C ALA A 9 19.34 10.89 -1.62
N THR A 10 19.68 11.79 -0.70
CA THR A 10 20.42 13.02 -1.01
C THR A 10 21.90 12.79 -1.30
N THR A 11 22.41 11.59 -0.96
CA THR A 11 23.80 11.19 -1.21
C THR A 11 24.01 10.50 -2.55
N LEU A 12 22.92 10.20 -3.28
CA LEU A 12 22.98 9.56 -4.59
C LEU A 12 23.00 10.58 -5.72
N SER A 13 23.75 10.30 -6.78
CA SER A 13 23.55 10.99 -8.05
C SER A 13 22.19 10.61 -8.66
N HIS A 14 21.75 11.36 -9.67
CA HIS A 14 20.54 10.99 -10.42
C HIS A 14 20.64 9.59 -11.02
N HIS A 15 21.77 9.31 -11.70
CA HIS A 15 22.02 8.02 -12.32
C HIS A 15 22.05 6.88 -11.31
N ASP A 16 22.74 7.05 -10.18
CA ASP A 16 22.81 6.00 -9.14
C ASP A 16 21.46 5.71 -8.51
N ARG A 17 20.54 6.68 -8.49
CA ARG A 17 19.20 6.50 -7.94
C ARG A 17 18.28 5.74 -8.89
N GLU A 18 18.42 5.95 -10.19
CA GLU A 18 17.61 5.29 -11.21
C GLU A 18 18.13 3.89 -11.56
N GLU A 19 19.45 3.73 -11.64
CA GLU A 19 20.09 2.53 -12.20
C GLU A 19 20.99 1.78 -11.21
N GLY A 20 21.23 2.34 -10.02
CA GLY A 20 22.05 1.70 -8.99
C GLY A 20 21.32 0.61 -8.20
N ASP A 21 22.05 -0.12 -7.37
CA ASP A 21 21.54 -1.25 -6.57
C ASP A 21 21.15 -0.85 -5.13
N ARG A 22 21.42 0.40 -4.74
CA ARG A 22 21.13 0.91 -3.40
C ARG A 22 19.69 1.42 -3.33
N PHE A 23 18.91 0.82 -2.44
CA PHE A 23 17.59 1.35 -2.11
C PHE A 23 17.69 2.60 -1.22
N ALA A 24 17.17 3.70 -1.75
CA ALA A 24 17.18 5.04 -1.19
C ALA A 24 15.79 5.70 -1.39
N PRO A 25 14.77 5.27 -0.64
CA PRO A 25 13.41 5.79 -0.77
C PRO A 25 13.38 7.29 -0.56
N ARG A 26 12.81 7.99 -1.54
CA ARG A 26 12.69 9.44 -1.59
C ARG A 26 11.40 9.86 -0.91
N PHE A 27 11.48 10.04 0.40
CA PHE A 27 10.35 10.52 1.18
C PHE A 27 10.00 11.98 0.81
N ASP A 28 8.70 12.28 0.74
CA ASP A 28 8.18 13.63 0.56
C ASP A 28 8.45 14.53 1.79
N ALA A 29 7.98 15.78 1.74
CA ALA A 29 8.12 16.74 2.84
C ALA A 29 7.44 16.29 4.16
N HIS A 30 6.58 15.28 4.12
CA HIS A 30 5.92 14.67 5.28
C HIS A 30 6.60 13.37 5.73
N GLY A 31 7.72 12.99 5.10
CA GLY A 31 8.44 11.77 5.41
C GLY A 31 7.77 10.51 4.83
N LEU A 32 7.06 10.61 3.71
CA LEU A 32 6.24 9.54 3.13
C LEU A 32 6.65 9.18 1.70
N VAL A 33 6.55 7.88 1.38
CA VAL A 33 6.47 7.38 0.01
C VAL A 33 5.05 6.88 -0.28
N THR A 34 4.64 6.92 -1.54
CA THR A 34 3.38 6.33 -1.98
C THR A 34 3.52 4.81 -2.12
N ALA A 35 2.54 4.05 -1.65
CA ALA A 35 2.52 2.60 -1.81
C ALA A 35 1.26 2.18 -2.55
N VAL A 36 1.44 1.55 -3.72
CA VAL A 36 0.37 0.90 -4.48
C VAL A 36 0.46 -0.58 -4.22
N THR A 37 -0.63 -1.19 -3.78
CA THR A 37 -0.65 -2.61 -3.40
C THR A 37 -1.48 -3.40 -4.40
N VAL A 38 -0.89 -4.48 -4.92
CA VAL A 38 -1.50 -5.36 -5.91
C VAL A 38 -1.56 -6.80 -5.41
N ASP A 39 -2.61 -7.52 -5.78
CA ASP A 39 -2.75 -8.94 -5.47
C ASP A 39 -1.84 -9.78 -6.36
N ALA A 40 -1.05 -10.67 -5.75
CA ALA A 40 -0.09 -11.51 -6.45
C ALA A 40 -0.76 -12.55 -7.38
N LYS A 41 -1.99 -12.97 -7.09
CA LYS A 41 -2.71 -13.99 -7.85
C LYS A 41 -3.48 -13.40 -9.01
N THR A 42 -4.12 -12.24 -8.82
CA THR A 42 -5.01 -11.65 -9.84
C THR A 42 -4.38 -10.47 -10.59
N GLY A 43 -3.35 -9.84 -10.03
CA GLY A 43 -2.81 -8.57 -10.52
C GLY A 43 -3.71 -7.37 -10.26
N GLU A 44 -4.81 -7.53 -9.52
CA GLU A 44 -5.74 -6.44 -9.20
C GLU A 44 -5.08 -5.43 -8.25
N VAL A 45 -5.25 -4.14 -8.53
CA VAL A 45 -4.88 -3.09 -7.58
C VAL A 45 -5.84 -3.12 -6.40
N LEU A 46 -5.32 -3.46 -5.22
CA LEU A 46 -6.09 -3.62 -3.99
C LEU A 46 -6.30 -2.28 -3.29
N MET A 47 -5.24 -1.49 -3.12
CA MET A 47 -5.29 -0.21 -2.41
C MET A 47 -4.10 0.68 -2.71
N LEU A 48 -4.26 1.97 -2.40
CA LEU A 48 -3.17 2.94 -2.28
C LEU A 48 -3.11 3.41 -0.83
N ALA A 49 -1.90 3.51 -0.30
CA ALA A 49 -1.61 4.10 1.00
C ALA A 49 -0.24 4.79 0.98
N HIS A 50 0.25 5.20 2.15
CA HIS A 50 1.56 5.80 2.30
C HIS A 50 2.38 5.01 3.30
N MET A 51 3.70 5.03 3.15
CA MET A 51 4.64 4.45 4.11
C MET A 51 5.66 5.52 4.51
N ASN A 52 5.90 5.66 5.81
CA ASN A 52 7.09 6.35 6.29
C ASN A 52 8.25 5.34 6.43
N ALA A 53 9.43 5.81 6.83
CA ALA A 53 10.59 4.94 7.03
C ALA A 53 10.33 3.78 8.01
N ALA A 54 9.54 4.00 9.08
CA ALA A 54 9.19 2.95 10.02
C ALA A 54 8.28 1.88 9.40
N ALA A 55 7.32 2.27 8.57
CA ALA A 55 6.42 1.36 7.86
C ALA A 55 7.15 0.50 6.82
N LEU A 56 8.07 1.08 6.05
CA LEU A 56 8.92 0.32 5.12
C LEU A 56 9.77 -0.70 5.86
N ARG A 57 10.46 -0.30 6.94
CA ARG A 57 11.28 -1.22 7.75
C ARG A 57 10.46 -2.36 8.33
N ALA A 58 9.34 -2.05 9.00
CA ALA A 58 8.47 -3.07 9.57
C ALA A 58 7.93 -4.03 8.51
N THR A 59 7.63 -3.53 7.30
CA THR A 59 7.20 -4.37 6.18
C THR A 59 8.27 -5.35 5.74
N LEU A 60 9.50 -4.87 5.53
CA LEU A 60 10.64 -5.70 5.12
C LEU A 60 11.08 -6.68 6.22
N GLU A 61 11.01 -6.28 7.49
CA GLU A 61 11.37 -7.12 8.64
C GLU A 61 10.38 -8.26 8.88
N THR A 62 9.08 -7.95 8.83
CA THR A 62 8.03 -8.90 9.23
C THR A 62 7.47 -9.72 8.07
N GLY A 63 7.70 -9.28 6.82
CA GLY A 63 7.02 -9.81 5.64
C GLY A 63 5.51 -9.52 5.63
N ILE A 64 5.01 -8.65 6.53
CA ILE A 64 3.62 -8.22 6.58
C ILE A 64 3.55 -6.73 6.27
N VAL A 65 2.64 -6.31 5.41
CA VAL A 65 2.58 -4.91 4.99
C VAL A 65 2.10 -4.00 6.14
N HIS A 66 2.90 -2.98 6.40
CA HIS A 66 2.60 -1.88 7.31
C HIS A 66 2.48 -0.57 6.53
N TYR A 67 1.54 0.28 6.91
CA TYR A 67 1.31 1.59 6.32
C TYR A 67 1.38 2.68 7.40
N TRP A 68 1.54 3.93 6.96
CA TRP A 68 1.40 5.11 7.79
C TRP A 68 0.05 5.78 7.55
N SER A 69 -0.74 5.91 8.60
CA SER A 69 -2.01 6.62 8.56
C SER A 69 -1.78 8.11 8.78
N ARG A 70 -1.91 8.91 7.72
CA ARG A 70 -1.77 10.38 7.80
C ARG A 70 -2.77 11.03 8.75
N SER A 71 -4.02 10.54 8.76
CA SER A 71 -5.08 11.06 9.62
C SER A 71 -4.88 10.71 11.09
N ARG A 72 -4.33 9.53 11.40
CA ARG A 72 -4.05 9.10 12.78
C ARG A 72 -2.65 9.46 13.27
N GLY A 73 -1.76 9.88 12.37
CA GLY A 73 -0.34 10.07 12.69
C GLY A 73 0.30 8.80 13.26
N ALA A 74 -0.08 7.62 12.76
CA ALA A 74 0.25 6.35 13.38
C ALA A 74 0.60 5.25 12.37
N LEU A 75 1.51 4.36 12.79
CA LEU A 75 1.83 3.13 12.09
C LEU A 75 0.64 2.17 12.17
N TRP A 76 0.38 1.45 11.08
CA TRP A 76 -0.72 0.49 10.99
C TRP A 76 -0.28 -0.78 10.29
N LYS A 77 -0.36 -1.92 10.99
CA LYS A 77 -0.21 -3.24 10.39
C LYS A 77 -1.50 -3.64 9.69
N LYS A 78 -1.45 -3.85 8.37
CA LYS A 78 -2.65 -4.17 7.58
C LYS A 78 -3.28 -5.48 8.08
N GLY A 79 -4.57 -5.41 8.40
CA GLY A 79 -5.34 -6.57 8.86
C GLY A 79 -5.22 -6.87 10.36
N GLU A 80 -4.53 -6.04 11.15
CA GLU A 80 -4.37 -6.25 12.61
C GLU A 80 -5.71 -6.43 13.35
N THR A 81 -6.74 -5.68 12.95
CA THR A 81 -8.09 -5.79 13.54
C THR A 81 -8.94 -6.87 12.86
N SER A 82 -8.87 -6.99 11.53
CA SER A 82 -9.83 -7.78 10.75
C SER A 82 -9.38 -9.20 10.40
N GLY A 83 -8.08 -9.51 10.55
CA GLY A 83 -7.45 -10.72 10.02
C GLY A 83 -7.17 -10.68 8.51
N GLU A 84 -7.55 -9.61 7.80
CA GLU A 84 -7.31 -9.41 6.35
C GLU A 84 -5.87 -8.90 6.10
N VAL A 85 -4.90 -9.72 6.51
CA VAL A 85 -3.46 -9.41 6.45
C VAL A 85 -2.97 -9.43 5.01
N GLN A 86 -1.95 -8.61 4.72
CA GLN A 86 -1.22 -8.61 3.45
C GLN A 86 0.18 -9.13 3.69
N LYS A 87 0.49 -10.33 3.19
CA LYS A 87 1.85 -10.86 3.22
C LYS A 87 2.61 -10.34 2.01
N LEU A 88 3.77 -9.76 2.24
CA LEU A 88 4.65 -9.26 1.20
C LEU A 88 5.19 -10.41 0.36
N ILE A 89 5.01 -10.34 -0.95
CA ILE A 89 5.64 -11.24 -1.93
C ILE A 89 6.80 -10.53 -2.61
N GLU A 90 6.60 -9.28 -3.04
CA GLU A 90 7.60 -8.45 -3.70
C GLU A 90 7.36 -6.97 -3.40
N MET A 91 8.43 -6.19 -3.28
CA MET A 91 8.37 -4.73 -3.27
C MET A 91 9.26 -4.21 -4.39
N ARG A 92 8.67 -3.47 -5.34
CA ARG A 92 9.40 -2.70 -6.35
C ARG A 92 9.36 -1.23 -6.00
N THR A 93 10.34 -0.48 -6.47
CA THR A 93 10.37 0.98 -6.39
C THR A 93 10.26 1.56 -7.80
N ASP A 94 9.73 2.77 -7.93
CA ASP A 94 9.76 3.52 -9.18
C ASP A 94 11.15 4.14 -9.44
N CYS A 95 11.33 4.80 -10.59
CA CYS A 95 12.65 5.24 -11.06
C CYS A 95 13.33 6.26 -10.14
N ASP A 96 12.57 7.16 -9.51
CA ASP A 96 13.14 8.17 -8.60
C ASP A 96 12.98 7.84 -7.11
N GLN A 97 12.41 6.67 -6.84
CA GLN A 97 12.21 6.02 -5.56
C GLN A 97 11.24 6.72 -4.59
N ASP A 98 10.30 7.51 -5.08
CA ASP A 98 9.24 8.13 -4.26
C ASP A 98 7.95 7.28 -4.15
N ALA A 99 7.87 6.20 -4.91
CA ALA A 99 6.76 5.27 -4.88
C ALA A 99 7.22 3.81 -4.87
N VAL A 100 6.45 2.97 -4.18
CA VAL A 100 6.63 1.52 -4.15
C VAL A 100 5.40 0.79 -4.67
N LEU A 101 5.64 -0.25 -5.47
CA LEU A 101 4.63 -1.24 -5.86
C LEU A 101 4.81 -2.47 -4.96
N VAL A 102 3.78 -2.77 -4.17
CA VAL A 102 3.79 -3.84 -3.18
C VAL A 102 2.90 -4.97 -3.66
N THR A 103 3.52 -6.06 -4.11
CA THR A 103 2.80 -7.28 -4.51
C THR A 103 2.59 -8.15 -3.28
N VAL A 104 1.34 -8.55 -3.03
CA VAL A 104 0.95 -9.23 -1.78
C VAL A 104 0.11 -10.47 -2.01
N GLU A 105 0.22 -11.44 -1.10
CA GLU A 105 -0.83 -12.42 -0.86
C GLU A 105 -1.84 -11.79 0.10
N GLN A 106 -3.04 -11.44 -0.39
CA GLN A 106 -4.13 -10.96 0.44
C GLN A 106 -4.79 -12.14 1.16
N THR A 107 -4.66 -12.19 2.48
CA THR A 107 -5.18 -13.30 3.29
C THR A 107 -6.58 -13.00 3.82
N GLY A 108 -7.11 -13.92 4.64
CA GLY A 108 -8.40 -13.76 5.30
C GLY A 108 -9.52 -14.15 4.35
N ARG A 109 -10.57 -13.33 4.31
CA ARG A 109 -11.65 -13.47 3.32
C ARG A 109 -11.24 -12.92 1.96
N GLY A 110 -10.16 -12.14 1.88
CA GLY A 110 -9.65 -11.56 0.64
C GLY A 110 -9.99 -10.07 0.49
N ALA A 111 -10.39 -9.39 1.57
CA ALA A 111 -10.84 -8.01 1.52
C ALA A 111 -9.74 -7.02 1.95
N ALA A 112 -9.19 -6.27 1.01
CA ALA A 112 -8.24 -5.20 1.36
C ALA A 112 -8.94 -3.98 1.97
N CYS A 113 -10.19 -3.71 1.57
CA CYS A 113 -10.92 -2.52 1.99
C CYS A 113 -11.70 -2.72 3.30
N HIS A 114 -11.74 -1.68 4.14
CA HIS A 114 -12.54 -1.68 5.37
C HIS A 114 -14.06 -1.80 5.10
N THR A 115 -14.52 -1.53 3.88
CA THR A 115 -15.92 -1.72 3.47
C THR A 115 -16.27 -3.18 3.17
N GLY A 116 -15.36 -4.12 3.43
CA GLY A 116 -15.55 -5.55 3.16
C GLY A 116 -15.20 -5.97 1.73
N ARG A 117 -14.70 -5.08 0.88
CA ARG A 117 -14.45 -5.39 -0.54
C ARG A 117 -13.01 -5.79 -0.79
N VAL A 118 -12.80 -6.56 -1.87
CA VAL A 118 -11.49 -7.00 -2.35
C VAL A 118 -10.57 -5.80 -2.55
N SER A 119 -10.97 -4.87 -3.40
CA SER A 119 -10.24 -3.64 -3.68
C SER A 119 -10.94 -2.41 -3.09
N CYS A 120 -10.14 -1.41 -2.70
CA CYS A 120 -10.62 -0.04 -2.42
C CYS A 120 -11.17 0.65 -3.67
N PHE A 121 -10.78 0.21 -4.87
CA PHE A 121 -11.17 0.76 -6.17
C PHE A 121 -12.45 0.11 -6.72
N TYR A 122 -13.42 -0.16 -5.87
CA TYR A 122 -14.69 -0.82 -6.23
C TYR A 122 -15.71 0.10 -6.95
N ARG A 123 -15.34 1.35 -7.24
CA ARG A 123 -16.18 2.34 -7.93
C ARG A 123 -15.42 2.96 -9.09
N ALA A 124 -16.10 3.10 -10.24
CA ALA A 124 -15.58 3.79 -11.41
C ALA A 124 -16.26 5.16 -11.58
N VAL A 125 -15.53 6.12 -12.13
CA VAL A 125 -16.06 7.44 -12.49
C VAL A 125 -16.65 7.35 -13.90
N ARG A 126 -17.90 7.81 -14.08
CA ARG A 126 -18.52 8.01 -15.40
C ARG A 126 -19.04 9.43 -15.57
N LEU A 127 -19.13 9.90 -16.81
CA LEU A 127 -19.71 11.19 -17.15
C LEU A 127 -21.16 10.99 -17.63
N GLU A 128 -22.13 11.61 -16.96
CA GLU A 128 -23.55 11.56 -17.34
C GLU A 128 -24.13 12.97 -17.36
N GLY A 129 -24.56 13.44 -18.54
CA GLY A 129 -25.14 14.78 -18.69
C GLY A 129 -24.18 15.92 -18.31
N GLY A 130 -22.87 15.70 -18.41
CA GLY A 130 -21.85 16.68 -17.99
C GLY A 130 -21.46 16.60 -16.51
N GLU A 131 -22.08 15.73 -15.71
CA GLU A 131 -21.73 15.50 -14.30
C GLU A 131 -20.92 14.22 -14.11
N ALA A 132 -19.90 14.27 -13.26
CA ALA A 132 -19.17 13.06 -12.84
C ALA A 132 -20.00 12.28 -11.82
N ARG A 133 -20.32 11.03 -12.14
CA ARG A 133 -21.03 10.08 -11.27
C ARG A 133 -20.18 8.84 -10.97
N LEU A 134 -20.62 8.02 -10.01
CA LEU A 134 -19.94 6.79 -9.61
C LEU A 134 -20.80 5.57 -9.92
N ASP A 135 -20.21 4.59 -10.58
CA ASP A 135 -20.78 3.26 -10.75
C ASP A 135 -20.10 2.27 -9.80
N GLN A 136 -20.86 1.29 -9.30
CA GLN A 136 -20.29 0.16 -8.57
C GLN A 136 -19.75 -0.84 -9.60
N VAL A 137 -18.44 -1.06 -9.59
CA VAL A 137 -17.76 -1.97 -10.53
C VAL A 137 -17.04 -3.13 -9.82
N GLY A 138 -16.82 -3.00 -8.51
CA GLY A 138 -16.33 -4.10 -7.68
C GLY A 138 -17.46 -5.02 -7.20
N GLY A 139 -17.08 -6.18 -6.69
CA GLY A 139 -18.01 -7.13 -6.09
C GLY A 139 -18.64 -6.64 -4.78
N ASP A 140 -19.56 -7.45 -4.28
CA ASP A 140 -20.21 -7.25 -2.98
C ASP A 140 -19.23 -7.35 -1.81
N PRO A 141 -19.56 -6.76 -0.63
CA PRO A 141 -18.77 -6.96 0.57
C PRO A 141 -18.66 -8.44 0.95
N LEU A 142 -17.45 -8.89 1.26
CA LEU A 142 -17.13 -10.23 1.76
C LEU A 142 -17.38 -10.38 3.27
N PHE A 143 -17.62 -9.27 3.97
CA PHE A 143 -18.01 -9.25 5.38
C PHE A 143 -18.80 -7.97 5.70
N ASP A 144 -19.54 -7.97 6.82
CA ASP A 144 -20.18 -6.77 7.38
C ASP A 144 -19.15 -5.91 8.13
N PRO A 145 -18.82 -4.70 7.65
CA PRO A 145 -17.86 -3.82 8.31
C PRO A 145 -18.22 -3.47 9.75
N LYS A 146 -19.52 -3.35 10.07
CA LYS A 146 -19.98 -2.98 11.42
C LYS A 146 -19.73 -4.08 12.44
N ALA A 147 -19.71 -5.33 11.99
CA ALA A 147 -19.40 -6.48 12.84
C ALA A 147 -17.89 -6.58 13.13
N VAL A 148 -17.03 -6.08 12.23
CA VAL A 148 -15.56 -6.22 12.30
C VAL A 148 -14.89 -5.00 12.92
N TYR A 149 -15.28 -3.79 12.52
CA TYR A 149 -14.69 -2.54 12.98
C TYR A 149 -15.69 -1.86 13.92
N ARG A 150 -15.36 -1.84 15.22
CA ARG A 150 -16.16 -1.23 16.29
C ARG A 150 -15.72 0.20 16.54
#